data_AF-A0A930A5V8-F1
#
_entry.id   AF-A0A930A5V8-F1
#
_cell.length_a   1.000
_cell.length_b   1.000
_cell.length_c   1.000
_cell.angle_alpha   90.00
_cell.angle_beta   90.00
_cell.angle_gamma   90.00
#
_symmetry.space_group_name_H-M   'P 1'
#
loop_
_entity.id
_entity.type
_entity.pdbx_description
1 polymer ?
#
loop_
_entity_poly.entity_id
_entity_poly.type
_entity_poly.pdbx_seq_one_letter_code
_entity_poly.pdbx_strand_id
1 'polypeptide(L)'
;MKVNLTEVNNEKPIQLLSEKYMDEHWDELDKDEVSLYQNMSIRFLLKHEDDINWKLYSTNPFISIDTIDFFKDKISWVNICINGKITSPNVIYNYRDHMVWNILLNKQQLELQLLIILSEIYRVNPAESQAKEFWKAVSRYQDFDLEYAAEYGQYIDWKLASHNELLNELVYQGFLDKLDILAVVKTRSLSEDFLMKNAEFLKDKLGI
;
A
#
# COMPACT_ATOMS: atom_id res chain seq x y z
N MET A 1 11.34 25.96 -21.81
CA MET A 1 9.91 26.24 -22.02
C MET A 1 9.28 26.35 -20.64
N LYS A 2 8.56 27.43 -20.33
CA LYS A 2 7.92 27.63 -19.02
C LYS A 2 6.56 26.95 -19.04
N VAL A 3 6.36 25.95 -18.19
CA VAL A 3 5.04 25.34 -17.96
C VAL A 3 4.77 25.44 -16.47
N ASN A 4 3.65 26.09 -16.12
CA ASN A 4 3.22 26.26 -14.74
C ASN A 4 2.26 25.13 -14.38
N LEU A 5 2.53 24.42 -13.29
CA LEU A 5 1.58 23.51 -12.66
C LEU A 5 1.11 24.13 -11.34
N THR A 6 -0.17 23.98 -11.01
CA THR A 6 -0.79 24.49 -9.78
C THR A 6 -1.21 23.32 -8.89
N GLU A 7 -0.66 23.23 -7.68
CA GLU A 7 -1.21 22.36 -6.62
C GLU A 7 -2.44 23.01 -5.97
N VAL A 8 -3.39 22.17 -5.53
CA VAL A 8 -4.73 22.58 -5.09
C VAL A 8 -4.76 23.33 -3.75
N ASN A 9 -3.64 23.55 -3.05
CA ASN A 9 -3.67 24.10 -1.68
C ASN A 9 -2.62 25.16 -1.32
N ASN A 10 -1.91 25.78 -2.26
CA ASN A 10 -1.17 27.02 -2.02
C ASN A 10 -0.95 27.76 -3.34
N GLU A 11 -1.27 29.05 -3.39
CA GLU A 11 -1.30 29.92 -4.59
C GLU A 11 0.08 30.21 -5.22
N LYS A 12 1.08 29.33 -5.08
CA LYS A 12 2.39 29.48 -5.72
C LYS A 12 2.47 28.53 -6.93
N PRO A 13 2.48 29.05 -8.18
CA PRO A 13 2.66 28.20 -9.35
C PRO A 13 4.04 27.53 -9.29
N ILE A 14 4.06 26.21 -9.44
CA ILE A 14 5.29 25.43 -9.52
C ILE A 14 5.90 25.69 -10.90
N GLN A 15 7.11 26.23 -10.91
CA GLN A 15 7.88 26.48 -12.12
C GLN A 15 8.72 25.26 -12.47
N LEU A 16 8.45 24.63 -13.62
CA LEU A 16 9.34 23.58 -14.15
C LEU A 16 10.60 24.20 -14.78
N LEU A 17 11.76 23.79 -14.29
CA LEU A 17 13.08 24.24 -14.70
C LEU A 17 13.73 23.22 -15.62
N SER A 18 14.59 23.67 -16.53
CA SER A 18 15.47 22.76 -17.27
C SER A 18 16.65 22.38 -16.40
N GLU A 19 17.16 21.16 -16.56
CA GLU A 19 18.38 20.71 -15.86
C GLU A 19 19.56 21.66 -16.08
N LYS A 20 19.73 22.20 -17.30
CA LYS A 20 20.77 23.19 -17.58
C LYS A 20 20.64 24.43 -16.69
N TYR A 21 19.43 24.95 -16.50
CA TYR A 21 19.21 26.11 -15.64
C TYR A 21 19.46 25.76 -14.18
N MET A 22 18.96 24.59 -13.74
CA MET A 22 19.21 24.12 -12.38
C MET A 22 20.70 23.92 -12.10
N ASP A 23 21.46 23.43 -13.07
CA ASP A 23 22.92 23.30 -12.99
C ASP A 23 23.65 24.63 -12.90
N GLU A 24 23.25 25.62 -13.71
CA GLU A 24 23.87 26.95 -13.75
C GLU A 24 23.60 27.78 -12.48
N HIS A 25 22.47 27.50 -11.82
CA HIS A 25 21.99 28.25 -10.64
C HIS A 25 21.87 27.38 -9.40
N TRP A 26 22.57 26.25 -9.34
CA TRP A 26 22.33 25.21 -8.32
C TRP A 26 22.35 25.78 -6.91
N ASP A 27 23.39 26.55 -6.56
CA ASP A 27 23.59 27.13 -5.22
C ASP A 27 22.45 28.06 -4.78
N GLU A 28 21.77 28.72 -5.72
CA GLU A 28 20.70 29.70 -5.46
C GLU A 28 19.31 29.06 -5.29
N LEU A 29 19.13 27.82 -5.77
CA LEU A 29 17.83 27.13 -5.73
C LEU A 29 17.48 26.59 -4.34
N ASP A 30 16.20 26.47 -4.05
CA ASP A 30 15.72 25.70 -2.90
C ASP A 30 15.72 24.20 -3.25
N LYS A 31 16.55 23.42 -2.56
CA LYS A 31 16.80 22.00 -2.86
C LYS A 31 15.59 21.14 -2.48
N ASP A 32 14.79 21.57 -1.51
CA ASP A 32 13.56 20.90 -1.14
C ASP A 32 12.48 21.16 -2.19
N GLU A 33 12.33 22.41 -2.68
CA GLU A 33 11.42 22.70 -3.81
C GLU A 33 11.85 21.95 -5.08
N VAL A 34 13.15 21.89 -5.36
CA VAL A 34 13.68 21.12 -6.51
C VAL A 34 13.36 19.63 -6.36
N SER A 35 13.67 19.05 -5.20
CA SER A 35 13.44 17.64 -4.91
C SER A 35 11.97 17.28 -5.01
N LEU A 36 11.07 18.13 -4.53
CA LEU A 36 9.64 17.83 -4.49
C LEU A 36 8.97 17.94 -5.87
N TYR A 37 9.43 18.87 -6.72
CA TYR A 37 8.64 19.29 -7.88
C TYR A 37 9.31 19.19 -9.25
N GLN A 38 10.63 18.99 -9.33
CA GLN A 38 11.31 18.99 -10.62
C GLN A 38 11.42 17.59 -11.20
N ASN A 39 11.27 17.51 -12.53
CA ASN A 39 11.62 16.31 -13.28
C ASN A 39 13.14 16.29 -13.50
N MET A 40 13.82 15.34 -12.87
CA MET A 40 15.27 15.21 -12.90
C MET A 40 15.65 13.83 -13.45
N SER A 41 16.57 13.80 -14.39
CA SER A 41 17.19 12.59 -14.90
C SER A 41 18.11 11.97 -13.86
N ILE A 42 18.39 10.67 -14.00
CA ILE A 42 19.38 9.97 -13.18
C ILE A 42 20.75 10.66 -13.22
N ARG A 43 21.15 11.22 -14.38
CA ARG A 43 22.43 11.94 -14.51
C ARG A 43 22.46 13.21 -13.66
N PHE A 44 21.36 13.96 -13.63
CA PHE A 44 21.25 15.14 -12.80
C PHE A 44 21.26 14.78 -11.31
N LEU A 45 20.48 13.77 -10.93
CA LEU A 45 20.42 13.27 -9.56
C LEU A 45 21.78 12.76 -9.06
N LEU A 46 22.55 12.06 -9.89
CA LEU A 46 23.92 11.62 -9.56
C LEU A 46 24.88 12.79 -9.38
N LYS A 47 24.73 13.85 -10.17
CA LYS A 47 25.61 15.02 -10.09
C LYS A 47 25.42 15.79 -8.77
N HIS A 48 24.19 15.84 -8.28
CA HIS A 48 23.79 16.62 -7.10
C HIS A 48 23.33 15.75 -5.93
N GLU A 49 23.77 14.50 -5.90
CA GLU A 49 23.20 13.42 -5.09
C GLU A 49 23.14 13.72 -3.59
N ASP A 50 24.14 14.44 -3.09
CA ASP A 50 24.29 14.80 -1.67
C ASP A 50 23.36 15.95 -1.24
N ASP A 51 22.89 16.76 -2.20
CA ASP A 51 22.00 17.89 -1.95
C ASP A 51 20.52 17.53 -2.16
N ILE A 52 20.24 16.38 -2.79
CA ILE A 52 18.86 15.92 -3.01
C ILE A 52 18.23 15.47 -1.69
N ASN A 53 17.10 16.07 -1.36
CA ASN A 53 16.25 15.58 -0.28
C ASN A 53 15.46 14.35 -0.77
N TRP A 54 16.04 13.17 -0.61
CA TRP A 54 15.47 11.90 -1.08
C TRP A 54 14.09 11.58 -0.49
N LYS A 55 13.81 12.04 0.73
CA LYS A 55 12.49 11.87 1.35
C LYS A 55 11.43 12.68 0.58
N LEU A 56 11.70 13.94 0.24
CA LEU A 56 10.80 14.76 -0.58
C LEU A 56 10.76 14.30 -2.03
N TYR A 57 11.89 13.89 -2.59
CA TYR A 57 11.95 13.36 -3.95
C TYR A 57 11.07 12.09 -4.10
N SER A 58 10.93 11.30 -3.03
CA SER A 58 10.04 10.13 -3.04
C SER A 58 8.54 10.49 -3.10
N THR A 59 8.15 11.73 -2.83
CA THR A 59 6.78 12.22 -3.06
C THR A 59 6.65 12.96 -4.38
N ASN A 60 7.73 13.12 -5.16
CA ASN A 60 7.73 13.88 -6.38
C ASN A 60 6.85 13.20 -7.46
N PRO A 61 5.88 13.92 -8.06
CA PRO A 61 4.99 13.38 -9.08
C PRO A 61 5.69 13.05 -10.41
N PHE A 62 6.98 13.36 -10.57
CA PHE A 62 7.80 13.03 -11.73
C PHE A 62 8.78 11.87 -11.52
N ILE A 63 8.89 11.30 -10.31
CA ILE A 63 9.78 10.15 -10.09
C ILE A 63 9.38 8.99 -11.03
N SER A 64 10.36 8.42 -11.73
CA SER A 64 10.18 7.30 -12.66
C SER A 64 10.58 5.96 -12.03
N ILE A 65 10.13 4.84 -12.63
CA ILE A 65 10.55 3.50 -12.19
C ILE A 65 12.06 3.31 -12.35
N ASP A 66 12.66 3.79 -13.44
CA ASP A 66 14.11 3.69 -13.64
C ASP A 66 14.88 4.42 -12.52
N THR A 67 14.36 5.56 -12.05
CA THR A 67 14.97 6.30 -10.94
C THR A 67 14.78 5.55 -9.61
N ILE A 68 13.61 4.97 -9.38
CA ILE A 68 13.35 4.12 -8.21
C ILE A 68 14.31 2.94 -8.19
N ASP A 69 14.53 2.29 -9.34
CA ASP A 69 15.43 1.13 -9.43
C ASP A 69 16.88 1.54 -9.13
N PHE A 70 17.32 2.65 -9.75
CA PHE A 70 18.69 3.15 -9.60
C PHE A 70 18.99 3.62 -8.17
N PHE A 71 18.03 4.29 -7.51
CA PHE A 71 18.20 4.91 -6.19
C PHE A 71 17.37 4.23 -5.09
N LYS A 72 17.05 2.95 -5.23
CA LYS A 72 16.21 2.17 -4.30
C LYS A 72 16.64 2.22 -2.84
N ASP A 73 17.94 2.41 -2.59
CA ASP A 73 18.53 2.47 -1.25
C ASP A 73 18.49 3.88 -0.64
N LYS A 74 18.15 4.91 -1.43
CA LYS A 74 18.07 6.31 -0.99
C LYS A 74 16.63 6.80 -0.83
N ILE A 75 15.72 6.30 -1.65
CA ILE A 75 14.31 6.71 -1.63
C ILE A 75 13.59 6.21 -0.36
N SER A 76 12.57 6.96 0.04
CA SER A 76 11.64 6.61 1.11
C SER A 76 10.48 5.79 0.55
N TRP A 77 10.54 4.47 0.71
CA TRP A 77 9.48 3.54 0.27
C TRP A 77 8.12 3.84 0.89
N VAL A 78 8.08 4.31 2.14
CA VAL A 78 6.86 4.80 2.79
C VAL A 78 6.21 5.91 1.96
N ASN A 79 7.00 6.89 1.53
CA ASN A 79 6.50 8.01 0.73
C ASN A 79 6.05 7.57 -0.67
N ILE A 80 6.76 6.63 -1.28
CA ILE A 80 6.35 6.09 -2.59
C ILE A 80 5.00 5.36 -2.48
N CYS A 81 4.82 4.52 -1.45
CA CYS A 81 3.55 3.84 -1.18
C CYS A 81 2.42 4.84 -0.87
N ILE A 82 2.70 5.91 -0.11
CA ILE A 82 1.70 6.96 0.17
C ILE A 82 1.28 7.68 -1.11
N ASN A 83 2.22 8.00 -2.01
CA ASN A 83 1.92 8.75 -3.23
C ASN A 83 1.14 7.92 -4.28
N GLY A 84 1.08 6.59 -4.14
CA GLY A 84 0.36 5.74 -5.10
C GLY A 84 1.04 5.64 -6.47
N LYS A 85 2.34 5.97 -6.55
CA LYS A 85 3.17 5.78 -7.75
C LYS A 85 3.47 4.31 -8.02
N ILE A 86 3.48 3.48 -6.97
CA ILE A 86 3.64 2.02 -7.05
C ILE A 86 2.27 1.36 -6.95
N THR A 87 1.59 1.21 -8.08
CA THR A 87 0.27 0.54 -8.15
C THR A 87 0.23 -0.57 -9.18
N SER A 88 1.20 -0.65 -10.10
CA SER A 88 1.21 -1.71 -11.11
C SER A 88 1.67 -3.05 -10.51
N PRO A 89 1.08 -4.17 -10.94
CA PRO A 89 1.43 -5.50 -10.45
C PRO A 89 2.94 -5.82 -10.52
N ASN A 90 3.60 -5.48 -11.64
CA ASN A 90 5.02 -5.77 -11.83
C ASN A 90 5.92 -5.02 -10.83
N VAL A 91 5.59 -3.77 -10.50
CA VAL A 91 6.38 -2.97 -9.56
C VAL A 91 6.17 -3.50 -8.13
N ILE A 92 4.94 -3.81 -7.76
CA ILE A 92 4.63 -4.42 -6.45
C ILE A 92 5.39 -5.74 -6.30
N TYR A 93 5.39 -6.59 -7.33
CA TYR A 93 6.09 -7.87 -7.30
C TYR A 93 7.62 -7.71 -7.19
N ASN A 94 8.22 -6.86 -8.02
CA ASN A 94 9.68 -6.70 -8.09
C ASN A 94 10.25 -6.07 -6.82
N TYR A 95 9.51 -5.17 -6.18
CA TYR A 95 9.95 -4.44 -4.98
C TYR A 95 9.20 -4.83 -3.72
N ARG A 96 8.55 -6.01 -3.70
CA ARG A 96 7.73 -6.52 -2.59
C ARG A 96 8.42 -6.44 -1.23
N ASP A 97 9.74 -6.66 -1.18
CA ASP A 97 10.53 -6.66 0.06
C ASP A 97 10.76 -5.24 0.63
N HIS A 98 10.44 -4.20 -0.15
CA HIS A 98 10.44 -2.81 0.29
C HIS A 98 9.03 -2.24 0.52
N MET A 99 7.97 -2.99 0.18
CA MET A 99 6.60 -2.50 0.29
C MET A 99 6.18 -2.31 1.74
N VAL A 100 5.40 -1.26 1.95
CA VAL A 100 4.72 -0.99 3.23
C VAL A 100 3.27 -1.43 3.08
N TRP A 101 3.02 -2.72 3.32
CA TRP A 101 1.78 -3.41 2.92
C TRP A 101 0.50 -2.81 3.50
N ASN A 102 0.52 -2.36 4.75
CA ASN A 102 -0.62 -1.71 5.38
C ASN A 102 -0.98 -0.38 4.69
N ILE A 103 -0.01 0.36 4.17
CA ILE A 103 -0.26 1.60 3.41
C ILE A 103 -0.79 1.26 2.02
N LEU A 104 -0.17 0.28 1.36
CA LEU A 104 -0.52 -0.12 0.01
C LEU A 104 -1.95 -0.68 -0.04
N LEU A 105 -2.25 -1.70 0.77
CA LEU A 105 -3.51 -2.44 0.69
C LEU A 105 -4.69 -1.68 1.29
N ASN A 106 -4.46 -0.73 2.20
CA ASN A 106 -5.52 0.19 2.66
C ASN A 106 -6.03 1.11 1.52
N LYS A 107 -5.28 1.25 0.42
CA LYS A 107 -5.64 2.12 -0.71
C LYS A 107 -6.11 1.37 -1.94
N GLN A 108 -5.83 0.07 -2.06
CA GLN A 108 -6.16 -0.70 -3.26
C GLN A 108 -6.36 -2.20 -2.99
N GLN A 109 -7.13 -2.84 -3.87
CA GLN A 109 -7.18 -4.29 -3.99
C GLN A 109 -6.06 -4.76 -4.92
N LEU A 110 -5.43 -5.88 -4.59
CA LEU A 110 -4.58 -6.59 -5.53
C LEU A 110 -5.43 -7.43 -6.46
N GLU A 111 -4.97 -7.58 -7.70
CA GLU A 111 -5.50 -8.62 -8.58
C GLU A 111 -5.29 -10.00 -7.94
N LEU A 112 -6.28 -10.89 -8.05
CA LEU A 112 -6.29 -12.20 -7.40
C LEU A 112 -5.00 -13.00 -7.67
N GLN A 113 -4.51 -12.99 -8.92
CA GLN A 113 -3.28 -13.69 -9.28
C GLN A 113 -2.06 -13.15 -8.54
N LEU A 114 -1.93 -11.82 -8.42
CA LEU A 114 -0.84 -11.21 -7.68
C LEU A 114 -0.96 -11.49 -6.17
N LEU A 115 -2.18 -11.42 -5.62
CA LEU A 115 -2.43 -11.76 -4.22
C LEU A 115 -1.97 -13.20 -3.93
N ILE A 116 -2.33 -14.15 -4.78
CA ILE A 116 -1.90 -15.56 -4.68
C ILE A 116 -0.38 -15.67 -4.77
N ILE A 117 0.25 -15.05 -5.77
CA ILE A 117 1.72 -15.11 -5.96
C ILE A 117 2.45 -14.59 -4.71
N LEU A 118 2.02 -13.45 -4.16
CA LEU A 118 2.64 -12.88 -2.97
C LEU A 118 2.40 -13.75 -1.73
N SER A 119 1.22 -14.34 -1.61
CA SER A 119 0.89 -15.29 -0.55
C SER A 119 1.74 -16.55 -0.59
N GLU A 120 2.01 -17.07 -1.80
CA GLU A 120 2.95 -18.18 -2.00
C GLU A 120 4.38 -17.84 -1.58
N ILE A 121 4.81 -16.60 -1.81
CA ILE A 121 6.13 -16.13 -1.36
C ILE A 121 6.17 -16.00 0.17
N TYR A 122 5.20 -15.29 0.75
CA TYR A 122 5.21 -14.97 2.18
C TYR A 122 4.81 -16.13 3.08
N ARG A 123 4.22 -17.21 2.55
CA ARG A 123 3.99 -18.44 3.33
C ARG A 123 5.26 -19.26 3.58
N VAL A 124 6.34 -19.04 2.81
CA VAL A 124 7.60 -19.78 2.99
C VAL A 124 8.27 -19.42 4.32
N ASN A 125 8.23 -18.15 4.72
CA ASN A 125 8.77 -17.68 6.00
C ASN A 125 7.81 -16.70 6.71
N PRO A 126 6.69 -17.18 7.26
CA PRO A 126 5.63 -16.33 7.81
C PRO A 126 6.07 -15.57 9.08
N ALA A 127 7.19 -15.97 9.71
CA ALA A 127 7.70 -15.32 10.90
C ALA A 127 8.52 -14.04 10.61
N GLU A 128 8.93 -13.83 9.36
CA GLU A 128 9.68 -12.65 8.93
C GLU A 128 8.83 -11.38 9.01
N SER A 129 9.49 -10.23 9.23
CA SER A 129 8.81 -8.94 9.39
C SER A 129 7.91 -8.63 8.19
N GLN A 130 8.42 -8.79 6.97
CA GLN A 130 7.64 -8.47 5.77
C GLN A 130 6.44 -9.39 5.57
N ALA A 131 6.60 -10.69 5.82
CA ALA A 131 5.49 -11.63 5.76
C ALA A 131 4.39 -11.30 6.79
N LYS A 132 4.79 -10.97 8.02
CA LYS A 132 3.84 -10.54 9.07
C LYS A 132 3.07 -9.29 8.68
N GLU A 133 3.76 -8.30 8.12
CA GLU A 133 3.13 -7.06 7.65
C GLU A 133 2.17 -7.33 6.49
N PHE A 134 2.58 -8.15 5.52
CA PHE A 134 1.75 -8.57 4.41
C PHE A 134 0.46 -9.26 4.89
N TRP A 135 0.57 -10.30 5.72
CA TRP A 135 -0.59 -11.06 6.18
C TRP A 135 -1.56 -10.24 7.02
N LYS A 136 -1.06 -9.33 7.87
CA LYS A 136 -1.91 -8.38 8.60
C LYS A 136 -2.66 -7.44 7.66
N ALA A 137 -1.97 -6.93 6.63
CA ALA A 137 -2.58 -6.04 5.66
C ALA A 137 -3.63 -6.76 4.79
N VAL A 138 -3.33 -7.98 4.33
CA VAL A 138 -4.29 -8.82 3.60
C VAL A 138 -5.54 -9.07 4.43
N SER A 139 -5.36 -9.50 5.68
CA SER A 139 -6.48 -9.80 6.59
C SER A 139 -7.41 -8.62 6.77
N ARG A 140 -6.84 -7.40 6.86
CA ARG A 140 -7.60 -6.19 7.16
C ARG A 140 -8.24 -5.53 5.93
N TYR A 141 -7.62 -5.65 4.77
CA TYR A 141 -7.92 -4.75 3.65
C TYR A 141 -8.23 -5.45 2.32
N GLN A 142 -8.06 -6.77 2.19
CA GLN A 142 -8.31 -7.46 0.92
C GLN A 142 -9.65 -8.18 0.92
N ASP A 143 -10.35 -8.12 -0.20
CA ASP A 143 -11.41 -9.07 -0.55
C ASP A 143 -10.77 -10.37 -1.01
N PHE A 144 -11.17 -11.48 -0.40
CA PHE A 144 -10.77 -12.82 -0.80
C PHE A 144 -11.93 -13.79 -0.57
N ASP A 145 -12.00 -14.82 -1.41
CA ASP A 145 -13.07 -15.80 -1.37
C ASP A 145 -12.79 -16.96 -0.39
N LEU A 146 -13.73 -17.90 -0.34
CA LEU A 146 -13.65 -19.07 0.52
C LEU A 146 -12.49 -20.00 0.14
N GLU A 147 -12.12 -20.10 -1.14
CA GLU A 147 -11.02 -20.96 -1.60
C GLU A 147 -9.68 -20.41 -1.13
N TYR A 148 -9.47 -19.11 -1.33
CA TYR A 148 -8.29 -18.42 -0.82
C TYR A 148 -8.20 -18.53 0.72
N ALA A 149 -9.31 -18.30 1.41
CA ALA A 149 -9.36 -18.42 2.87
C ALA A 149 -9.12 -19.86 3.35
N ALA A 150 -9.55 -20.87 2.60
CA ALA A 150 -9.27 -22.28 2.89
C ALA A 150 -7.77 -22.61 2.75
N GLU A 151 -7.12 -22.12 1.70
CA GLU A 151 -5.70 -22.37 1.44
C GLU A 151 -4.80 -21.61 2.43
N TYR A 152 -5.07 -20.32 2.66
CA TYR A 152 -4.17 -19.44 3.42
C TYR A 152 -4.68 -19.11 4.84
N GLY A 153 -5.79 -19.70 5.28
CA GLY A 153 -6.48 -19.33 6.51
C GLY A 153 -5.68 -19.50 7.81
N GLN A 154 -4.55 -20.22 7.78
CA GLN A 154 -3.62 -20.29 8.91
C GLN A 154 -2.73 -19.04 9.05
N TYR A 155 -2.59 -18.24 8.00
CA TYR A 155 -1.82 -17.00 7.98
C TYR A 155 -2.69 -15.76 8.15
N ILE A 156 -4.00 -15.88 7.92
CA ILE A 156 -4.97 -14.81 8.12
C ILE A 156 -5.10 -14.50 9.62
N ASP A 157 -4.91 -13.22 9.97
CA ASP A 157 -5.26 -12.69 11.28
C ASP A 157 -6.77 -12.47 11.33
N TRP A 158 -7.49 -13.49 11.80
CA TRP A 158 -8.95 -13.48 11.84
C TRP A 158 -9.54 -12.40 12.74
N LYS A 159 -8.79 -11.92 13.74
CA LYS A 159 -9.21 -10.79 14.57
C LYS A 159 -9.19 -9.48 13.76
N LEU A 160 -8.16 -9.28 12.92
CA LEU A 160 -8.14 -8.16 11.98
C LEU A 160 -9.20 -8.34 10.89
N ALA A 161 -9.36 -9.54 10.34
CA ALA A 161 -10.36 -9.86 9.32
C ALA A 161 -11.80 -9.66 9.81
N SER A 162 -12.05 -9.76 11.11
CA SER A 162 -13.36 -9.47 11.71
C SER A 162 -13.80 -8.01 11.55
N HIS A 163 -12.87 -7.10 11.24
CA HIS A 163 -13.13 -5.70 10.96
C HIS A 163 -13.07 -5.38 9.45
N ASN A 164 -12.82 -6.39 8.59
CA ASN A 164 -12.70 -6.22 7.15
C ASN A 164 -14.09 -6.29 6.50
N GLU A 165 -14.63 -5.15 6.12
CA GLU A 165 -15.99 -5.06 5.57
C GLU A 165 -16.12 -5.69 4.17
N LEU A 166 -15.02 -5.97 3.48
CA LEU A 166 -15.01 -6.51 2.11
C LEU A 166 -15.33 -8.01 2.06
N LEU A 167 -15.04 -8.77 3.13
CA LEU A 167 -15.22 -10.21 3.11
C LEU A 167 -16.70 -10.58 2.99
N ASN A 168 -17.02 -11.52 2.12
CA ASN A 168 -18.39 -11.99 1.96
C ASN A 168 -18.80 -12.99 3.05
N GLU A 169 -20.11 -13.23 3.16
CA GLU A 169 -20.67 -14.11 4.20
C GLU A 169 -20.31 -15.59 4.02
N LEU A 170 -19.87 -16.03 2.84
CA LEU A 170 -19.38 -17.40 2.65
C LEU A 170 -18.06 -17.62 3.40
N VAL A 171 -17.15 -16.64 3.35
CA VAL A 171 -15.91 -16.67 4.14
C VAL A 171 -16.25 -16.66 5.63
N TYR A 172 -17.14 -15.78 6.08
CA TYR A 172 -17.54 -15.75 7.48
C TYR A 172 -18.17 -17.06 7.94
N GLN A 173 -19.01 -17.66 7.11
CA GLN A 173 -19.64 -18.93 7.42
C GLN A 173 -18.61 -20.05 7.58
N GLY A 174 -17.58 -20.08 6.73
CA GLY A 174 -16.53 -21.09 6.75
C GLY A 174 -15.55 -20.96 7.93
N PHE A 175 -15.41 -19.75 8.48
CA PHE A 175 -14.42 -19.44 9.52
C PHE A 175 -15.03 -18.76 10.76
N LEU A 176 -16.31 -19.02 11.02
CA LEU A 176 -17.09 -18.35 12.05
C LEU A 176 -16.48 -18.49 13.46
N ASP A 177 -15.88 -19.64 13.74
CA ASP A 177 -15.22 -19.96 15.00
C ASP A 177 -13.94 -19.16 15.25
N LYS A 178 -13.32 -18.62 14.19
CA LYS A 178 -12.09 -17.82 14.26
C LYS A 178 -12.34 -16.32 14.36
N LEU A 179 -13.56 -15.87 14.05
CA LEU A 179 -13.91 -14.46 14.00
C LEU A 179 -14.28 -13.91 15.38
N ASP A 180 -13.95 -12.63 15.60
CA ASP A 180 -14.53 -11.81 16.65
C ASP A 180 -15.94 -11.37 16.20
N ILE A 181 -16.93 -12.16 16.60
CA ILE A 181 -18.34 -11.95 16.21
C ILE A 181 -18.85 -10.58 16.64
N LEU A 182 -18.44 -10.09 17.81
CA LEU A 182 -18.86 -8.78 18.30
C LEU A 182 -18.33 -7.66 17.39
N ALA A 183 -17.10 -7.80 16.87
CA ALA A 183 -16.57 -6.87 15.89
C ALA A 183 -17.37 -6.93 14.58
N VAL A 184 -17.61 -8.13 14.04
CA VAL A 184 -18.35 -8.32 12.77
C VAL A 184 -19.73 -7.67 12.81
N VAL A 185 -20.52 -7.92 13.86
CA VAL A 185 -21.88 -7.35 13.95
C VAL A 185 -21.91 -5.84 14.21
N LYS A 186 -20.79 -5.26 14.66
CA LYS A 186 -20.66 -3.80 14.88
C LYS A 186 -20.26 -3.05 13.61
N THR A 187 -19.51 -3.68 12.72
CA THR A 187 -18.98 -3.02 11.51
C THR A 187 -19.89 -3.18 10.30
N ARG A 188 -20.76 -4.20 10.27
CA ARG A 188 -21.65 -4.44 9.12
C ARG A 188 -22.99 -5.05 9.50
N SER A 189 -23.95 -4.90 8.57
CA SER A 189 -25.16 -5.70 8.56
C SER A 189 -24.89 -7.08 7.96
N LEU A 190 -25.49 -8.11 8.55
CA LEU A 190 -25.49 -9.48 8.04
C LEU A 190 -26.89 -9.81 7.48
N SER A 191 -26.94 -10.69 6.49
CA SER A 191 -28.19 -11.15 5.88
C SER A 191 -29.06 -11.91 6.88
N GLU A 192 -30.38 -11.85 6.70
CA GLU A 192 -31.33 -12.62 7.52
C GLU A 192 -31.01 -14.13 7.47
N ASP A 193 -30.69 -14.65 6.28
CA ASP A 193 -30.32 -16.05 6.07
C ASP A 193 -29.09 -16.44 6.91
N PHE A 194 -28.05 -15.60 6.91
CA PHE A 194 -26.85 -15.83 7.72
C PHE A 194 -27.17 -15.80 9.21
N LEU A 195 -27.95 -14.80 9.66
CA LEU A 195 -28.35 -14.67 11.07
C LEU A 195 -29.19 -15.86 11.53
N MET A 196 -30.15 -16.30 10.73
CA MET A 196 -31.00 -17.46 11.04
C MET A 196 -30.18 -18.75 11.12
N LYS A 197 -29.31 -18.96 10.14
CA LYS A 197 -28.46 -20.16 10.08
C LYS A 197 -27.50 -20.27 11.26
N ASN A 198 -27.02 -19.14 11.77
CA ASN A 198 -26.01 -19.08 12.83
C ASN A 198 -26.58 -18.61 14.18
N ALA A 199 -27.90 -18.56 14.34
CA ALA A 199 -28.56 -17.89 15.47
C ALA A 199 -28.10 -18.37 16.85
N GLU A 200 -27.99 -19.69 17.07
CA GLU A 200 -27.57 -20.25 18.36
C GLU A 200 -26.12 -19.89 18.68
N PHE A 201 -25.23 -19.98 17.69
CA PHE A 201 -23.82 -19.63 17.85
C PHE A 201 -23.64 -18.14 18.14
N LEU A 202 -24.36 -17.28 17.41
CA LEU A 202 -24.30 -15.83 17.62
C LEU A 202 -24.79 -15.46 19.02
N LYS A 203 -25.90 -16.06 19.48
CA LYS A 203 -26.43 -15.87 20.85
C LYS A 203 -25.42 -16.24 21.93
N ASP A 204 -24.80 -17.41 21.81
CA ASP A 204 -23.76 -17.87 22.74
C ASP A 204 -22.57 -16.90 22.79
N LYS A 205 -22.04 -16.50 21.63
CA LYS A 205 -20.89 -15.58 21.54
C LYS A 205 -21.18 -14.16 22.00
N LEU A 206 -22.41 -13.69 21.81
CA LEU A 206 -22.84 -12.35 22.19
C LEU A 206 -23.42 -12.27 23.61
N GLY A 207 -23.72 -13.42 24.24
CA GLY A 207 -24.30 -13.49 25.58
C GLY A 207 -25.75 -13.00 25.65
N ILE A 208 -26.54 -13.28 24.60
CA ILE A 208 -27.96 -12.85 24.46
C ILE A 208 -28.92 -14.01 24.24
#